data_AF-A0A4Q0Q9J8-F1
#
_entry.id   AF-A0A4Q0Q9J8-F1
#
_cell.length_a   1.000
_cell.length_b   1.000
_cell.length_c   1.000
_cell.angle_alpha   90.00
_cell.angle_beta   90.00
_cell.angle_gamma   90.00
#
_symmetry.space_group_name_H-M   'P 1'
#
loop_
_entity.id
_entity.type
_entity.pdbx_description
1 polymer ?
#
loop_
_entity_poly.entity_id
_entity_poly.type
_entity_poly.pdbx_seq_one_letter_code
_entity_poly.pdbx_strand_id
1 'polypeptide(L)'
;MDPTFAPSFSPDETKLFSGFANATGFKVEFLTPNRGDEDYSSRLTQMPSLGPSTGAQVLRFLDYLIHEPIRSVVLHGAGVPVLVPAPERYAVHKLIIAAKRNVFFADKAKKDINQAGALIQAFNAVKRSSDLGFAWMEAWERGARWRRRLGVGALRLSDDTFEMLAKGVAEAAKLDGKPAEEYGLTGGKEGLLARVSIAKPTASPTP
;
A
#
# COMPACT_ATOMS: atom_id res chain seq x y z
N MET A 1 2.89 -30.06 14.83
CA MET A 1 3.59 -29.45 13.68
C MET A 1 3.02 -30.09 12.43
N ASP A 2 2.57 -29.29 11.46
CA ASP A 2 2.08 -29.80 10.16
C ASP A 2 3.30 -30.20 9.31
N PRO A 3 3.47 -31.48 8.96
CA PRO A 3 4.66 -31.97 8.25
C PRO A 3 4.67 -31.56 6.77
N THR A 4 3.58 -30.98 6.26
CA THR A 4 3.45 -30.64 4.84
C THR A 4 4.00 -29.27 4.48
N PHE A 5 4.46 -28.48 5.46
CA PHE A 5 5.13 -27.22 5.20
C PHE A 5 6.45 -27.45 4.46
N ALA A 6 6.51 -27.00 3.21
CA ALA A 6 7.68 -27.09 2.35
C ALA A 6 8.04 -25.71 1.77
N PRO A 7 9.31 -25.47 1.40
CA PRO A 7 9.72 -24.24 0.74
C PRO A 7 8.92 -23.94 -0.53
N SER A 8 8.52 -22.68 -0.69
CA SER A 8 7.83 -22.16 -1.87
C SER A 8 8.81 -21.37 -2.74
N PHE A 9 9.06 -21.87 -3.95
CA PHE A 9 9.93 -21.23 -4.94
C PHE A 9 9.10 -20.45 -5.97
N SER A 10 9.66 -19.35 -6.46
CA SER A 10 9.11 -18.62 -7.60
C SER A 10 9.64 -19.23 -8.91
N PRO A 11 8.87 -19.25 -10.02
CA PRO A 11 9.34 -19.81 -11.30
C PRO A 11 10.67 -19.22 -11.79
N ASP A 12 10.92 -17.95 -11.48
CA ASP A 12 12.10 -17.19 -11.91
C ASP A 12 13.27 -17.26 -10.92
N GLU A 13 13.15 -18.02 -9.83
CA GLU A 13 14.15 -18.09 -8.75
C GLU A 13 14.35 -19.54 -8.29
N THR A 14 15.52 -20.10 -8.62
CA THR A 14 15.85 -21.51 -8.37
C THR A 14 16.77 -21.71 -7.17
N LYS A 15 17.36 -20.64 -6.63
CA LYS A 15 18.33 -20.72 -5.52
C LYS A 15 17.72 -20.35 -4.18
N LEU A 16 16.83 -19.36 -4.18
CA LEU A 16 16.19 -18.85 -2.97
C LEU A 16 14.71 -19.23 -2.94
N PHE A 17 14.18 -19.58 -1.77
CA PHE A 17 12.74 -19.64 -1.55
C PHE A 17 12.26 -18.40 -0.81
N SER A 18 11.07 -17.90 -1.17
CA SER A 18 10.48 -16.68 -0.59
C SER A 18 9.57 -16.97 0.60
N GLY A 19 9.40 -18.24 0.96
CA GLY A 19 8.46 -18.64 1.99
C GLY A 19 8.27 -20.14 2.08
N PHE A 20 7.25 -20.54 2.83
CA PHE A 20 6.80 -21.91 2.99
C PHE A 20 5.32 -22.02 2.69
N ALA A 21 4.90 -23.15 2.13
CA ALA A 21 3.50 -23.46 1.91
C ALA A 21 3.19 -24.87 2.41
N ASN A 22 1.99 -25.08 2.95
CA ASN A 22 1.52 -26.42 3.30
C ASN A 22 0.65 -27.02 2.19
N ALA A 23 0.31 -28.31 2.30
CA ALA A 23 -0.48 -29.01 1.26
C ALA A 23 -1.88 -28.41 1.05
N THR A 24 -2.42 -27.69 2.04
CA THR A 24 -3.72 -27.01 1.97
C THR A 24 -3.65 -25.61 1.35
N GLY A 25 -2.45 -25.12 1.04
CA GLY A 25 -2.23 -23.81 0.43
C GLY A 25 -2.08 -22.66 1.43
N PHE A 26 -1.96 -22.93 2.73
CA PHE A 26 -1.53 -21.91 3.70
C PHE A 26 -0.07 -21.54 3.43
N LYS A 27 0.23 -20.24 3.41
CA LYS A 27 1.55 -19.72 3.04
C LYS A 27 2.11 -18.78 4.10
N VAL A 28 3.41 -18.89 4.34
CA VAL A 28 4.22 -17.94 5.10
C VAL A 28 5.25 -17.37 4.14
N GLU A 29 5.24 -16.06 3.91
CA GLU A 29 6.15 -15.39 2.97
C GLU A 29 7.05 -14.40 3.70
N PHE A 30 8.30 -14.31 3.26
CA PHE A 30 9.26 -13.32 3.74
C PHE A 30 9.26 -12.12 2.80
N LEU A 31 9.04 -10.93 3.35
CA LEU A 31 8.92 -9.69 2.59
C LEU A 31 9.93 -8.67 3.11
N THR A 32 10.51 -7.88 2.20
CA THR A 32 11.42 -6.78 2.56
C THR A 32 11.08 -5.52 1.77
N PRO A 33 11.19 -4.32 2.36
CA PRO A 33 10.90 -3.09 1.64
C PRO A 33 11.88 -2.83 0.49
N ASN A 34 11.36 -2.39 -0.65
CA ASN A 34 12.17 -1.85 -1.73
C ASN A 34 12.38 -0.34 -1.56
N ARG A 35 13.63 0.08 -1.34
CA ARG A 35 14.04 1.51 -1.33
C ARG A 35 14.72 1.98 -2.61
N GLY A 36 14.96 1.08 -3.57
CA GLY A 36 15.65 1.33 -4.83
C GLY A 36 14.72 1.40 -6.05
N ASP A 37 15.33 1.26 -7.23
CA ASP A 37 14.64 1.36 -8.52
C ASP A 37 13.64 0.23 -8.81
N GLU A 38 12.77 0.45 -9.81
CA GLU A 38 11.63 -0.43 -10.12
C GLU A 38 12.05 -1.87 -10.50
N ASP A 39 13.22 -2.01 -11.12
CA ASP A 39 13.80 -3.28 -11.57
C ASP A 39 14.27 -4.19 -10.43
N TYR A 40 14.41 -3.66 -9.21
CA TYR A 40 14.78 -4.45 -8.03
C TYR A 40 13.60 -5.20 -7.40
N SER A 41 12.38 -5.05 -7.93
CA SER A 41 11.16 -5.63 -7.33
C SER A 41 10.86 -7.09 -7.69
N SER A 42 11.56 -7.66 -8.68
CA SER A 42 11.37 -9.05 -9.12
C SER A 42 12.32 -10.06 -8.48
N ARG A 43 13.42 -9.62 -7.87
CA ARG A 43 14.44 -10.52 -7.28
C ARG A 43 14.24 -10.68 -5.79
N LEU A 44 14.48 -11.90 -5.28
CA LEU A 44 14.57 -12.13 -3.85
C LEU A 44 15.88 -11.55 -3.32
N THR A 45 15.83 -10.89 -2.17
CA THR A 45 17.02 -10.49 -1.43
C THR A 45 17.37 -11.58 -0.43
N GLN A 46 18.61 -12.05 -0.43
CA GLN A 46 19.05 -13.10 0.47
C GLN A 46 18.88 -12.68 1.94
N MET A 47 18.43 -13.61 2.78
CA MET A 47 18.22 -13.42 4.22
C MET A 47 19.07 -14.43 5.01
N PRO A 48 20.41 -14.25 5.10
CA PRO A 48 21.29 -15.25 5.70
C PRO A 48 20.91 -15.63 7.14
N SER A 49 20.36 -14.69 7.91
CA SER A 49 19.88 -14.93 9.27
C SER A 49 18.69 -15.89 9.37
N LEU A 50 17.97 -16.11 8.27
CA LEU A 50 16.85 -17.05 8.17
C LEU A 50 17.24 -18.36 7.45
N GLY A 51 18.53 -18.54 7.14
CA GLY A 51 19.07 -19.70 6.44
C GLY A 51 19.75 -19.37 5.12
N PRO A 52 20.61 -20.27 4.61
CA PRO A 52 21.45 -20.01 3.45
C PRO A 52 20.67 -19.86 2.13
N SER A 53 19.50 -20.50 2.05
CA SER A 53 18.63 -20.54 0.85
C SER A 53 17.34 -19.73 1.02
N THR A 54 17.23 -18.91 2.08
CA THR A 54 16.04 -18.08 2.32
C THR A 54 16.21 -16.72 1.68
N GLY A 55 15.22 -16.31 0.89
CA GLY A 55 15.13 -14.97 0.31
C GLY A 55 13.87 -14.25 0.78
N ALA A 56 13.89 -12.92 0.75
CA ALA A 56 12.72 -12.08 0.97
C ALA A 56 12.29 -11.40 -0.33
N GLN A 57 10.98 -11.43 -0.62
CA GLN A 57 10.40 -10.72 -1.74
C GLN A 57 10.49 -9.21 -1.51
N VAL A 58 11.10 -8.53 -2.46
CA VAL A 58 11.32 -7.08 -2.41
C VAL A 58 10.05 -6.35 -2.87
N LEU A 59 9.32 -5.71 -1.95
CA LEU A 59 8.05 -5.06 -2.22
C LEU A 59 8.15 -3.53 -2.17
N ARG A 60 7.71 -2.86 -3.23
CA ARG A 60 7.56 -1.40 -3.24
C ARG A 60 6.42 -0.96 -2.34
N PHE A 61 6.57 0.20 -1.71
CA PHE A 61 5.60 0.81 -0.80
C PHE A 61 5.36 0.04 0.51
N LEU A 62 6.09 -1.05 0.73
CA LEU A 62 6.04 -1.80 1.99
C LEU A 62 6.63 -0.96 3.13
N ASP A 63 7.66 -0.15 2.85
CA ASP A 63 8.27 0.77 3.80
C ASP A 63 7.26 1.73 4.44
N TYR A 64 6.34 2.26 3.63
CA TYR A 64 5.24 3.11 4.12
C TYR A 64 4.20 2.31 4.91
N LEU A 65 3.89 1.09 4.46
CA LEU A 65 2.87 0.26 5.10
C LEU A 65 3.29 -0.20 6.50
N ILE A 66 4.57 -0.54 6.68
CA ILE A 66 5.10 -1.04 7.96
C ILE A 66 5.67 0.09 8.84
N HIS A 67 5.55 1.35 8.42
CA HIS A 67 5.96 2.48 9.23
C HIS A 67 4.93 2.68 10.36
N GLU A 68 5.42 2.81 11.60
CA GLU A 68 4.60 3.01 12.81
C GLU A 68 3.43 2.01 12.92
N PRO A 69 3.72 0.70 12.99
CA PRO A 69 2.67 -0.31 13.08
C PRO A 69 1.95 -0.23 14.44
N ILE A 70 0.68 -0.63 14.45
CA ILE A 70 -0.11 -0.69 15.68
C ILE A 70 -0.07 -2.09 16.29
N ARG A 71 -0.11 -2.15 17.62
CA ARG A 71 -0.25 -3.42 18.36
C ARG A 71 -1.69 -3.90 18.28
N SER A 72 -1.86 -5.17 17.95
CA SER A 72 -3.16 -5.83 17.87
C SER A 72 -3.05 -7.27 18.39
N VAL A 73 -4.17 -7.98 18.42
CA VAL A 73 -4.27 -9.37 18.89
C VAL A 73 -5.09 -10.20 17.92
N VAL A 74 -4.54 -11.31 17.46
CA VAL A 74 -5.31 -12.33 16.73
C VAL A 74 -6.06 -13.18 17.75
N LEU A 75 -7.37 -13.30 17.57
CA LEU A 75 -8.25 -14.05 18.47
C LEU A 75 -8.14 -15.56 18.22
N HIS A 76 -7.07 -16.16 18.76
CA HIS A 76 -6.85 -17.61 18.75
C HIS A 76 -6.30 -18.07 20.10
N GLY A 77 -6.97 -19.04 20.75
CA GLY A 77 -6.60 -19.49 22.09
C GLY A 77 -6.60 -18.34 23.09
N ALA A 78 -5.47 -18.15 23.80
CA ALA A 78 -5.27 -17.03 24.74
C ALA A 78 -5.07 -15.66 24.05
N GLY A 79 -5.05 -15.61 22.71
CA GLY A 79 -4.71 -14.44 21.93
C GLY A 79 -3.24 -14.44 21.53
N VAL A 80 -2.96 -14.07 20.28
CA VAL A 80 -1.59 -13.94 19.76
C VAL A 80 -1.31 -12.46 19.50
N PRO A 81 -0.37 -11.83 20.23
CA PRO A 81 0.00 -10.44 19.99
C PRO A 81 0.67 -10.31 18.62
N VAL A 82 0.23 -9.33 17.84
CA VAL A 82 0.74 -9.05 16.50
C VAL A 82 0.95 -7.56 16.30
N LEU A 83 1.86 -7.23 15.38
CA LEU A 83 1.97 -5.89 14.81
C LEU A 83 1.25 -5.88 13.47
N VAL A 84 0.33 -4.95 13.28
CA VAL A 84 -0.38 -4.77 12.01
C VAL A 84 -0.15 -3.35 11.49
N PRO A 85 -0.18 -3.15 10.16
CA PRO A 85 -0.15 -1.81 9.58
C PRO A 85 -1.24 -0.92 10.18
N ALA A 86 -0.93 0.35 10.40
CA ALA A 86 -1.93 1.33 10.78
C ALA A 86 -3.04 1.39 9.70
N PRO A 87 -4.33 1.32 10.09
CA PRO A 87 -5.43 1.15 9.13
C PRO A 87 -5.53 2.31 8.11
N GLU A 88 -5.19 3.53 8.52
CA GLU A 88 -5.11 4.72 7.66
C GLU A 88 -4.06 4.55 6.56
N ARG A 89 -2.85 4.10 6.92
CA ARG A 89 -1.76 3.81 5.97
C ARG A 89 -2.13 2.62 5.08
N TYR A 90 -2.82 1.62 5.63
CA TYR A 90 -3.29 0.49 4.84
C TYR A 90 -4.27 0.92 3.75
N ALA A 91 -5.23 1.80 4.06
CA ALA A 91 -6.18 2.34 3.09
C ALA A 91 -5.46 3.10 1.95
N VAL A 92 -4.55 4.01 2.29
CA VAL A 92 -3.75 4.78 1.33
C VAL A 92 -2.86 3.86 0.48
N HIS A 93 -2.22 2.88 1.10
CA HIS A 93 -1.39 1.89 0.40
C HIS A 93 -2.22 1.07 -0.61
N LYS A 94 -3.46 0.70 -0.28
CA LYS A 94 -4.34 -0.03 -1.19
C LYS A 94 -4.69 0.76 -2.44
N LEU A 95 -4.87 2.08 -2.34
CA LEU A 95 -5.06 2.94 -3.51
C LEU A 95 -3.85 2.89 -4.45
N ILE A 96 -2.63 2.92 -3.90
CA ILE A 96 -1.39 2.85 -4.67
C ILE A 96 -1.25 1.48 -5.37
N ILE A 97 -1.49 0.39 -4.64
CA ILE A 97 -1.38 -0.97 -5.20
C ILE A 97 -2.43 -1.22 -6.28
N ALA A 98 -3.65 -0.74 -6.09
CA ALA A 98 -4.71 -0.84 -7.10
C ALA A 98 -4.29 -0.18 -8.43
N ALA A 99 -3.59 0.96 -8.37
CA ALA A 99 -3.08 1.66 -9.54
C ALA A 99 -1.88 0.98 -10.22
N LYS A 100 -1.15 0.11 -9.51
CA LYS A 100 -0.01 -0.66 -10.07
C LYS A 100 -0.47 -1.91 -10.82
N ARG A 101 -1.60 -2.51 -10.45
CA ARG A 101 -2.07 -3.77 -11.03
C ARG A 101 -2.45 -3.58 -12.51
N ASN A 102 -1.90 -4.44 -13.37
CA ASN A 102 -2.18 -4.44 -14.80
C ASN A 102 -3.59 -4.98 -15.11
N VAL A 103 -3.98 -4.94 -16.39
CA VAL A 103 -5.31 -5.37 -16.87
C VAL A 103 -5.62 -6.83 -16.51
N PHE A 104 -4.62 -7.72 -16.49
CA PHE A 104 -4.77 -9.13 -16.11
C PHE A 104 -5.07 -9.34 -14.62
N PHE A 105 -4.92 -8.31 -13.79
CA PHE A 105 -5.25 -8.33 -12.36
C PHE A 105 -6.39 -7.36 -12.00
N ALA A 106 -7.29 -7.07 -12.95
CA ALA A 106 -8.41 -6.15 -12.75
C ALA A 106 -9.27 -6.49 -11.52
N ASP A 107 -9.62 -7.77 -11.32
CA ASP A 107 -10.40 -8.20 -10.15
C ASP A 107 -9.67 -7.95 -8.84
N LYS A 108 -8.36 -8.21 -8.82
CA LYS A 108 -7.52 -7.94 -7.65
C LYS A 108 -7.45 -6.43 -7.38
N ALA A 109 -7.34 -5.61 -8.42
CA ALA A 109 -7.36 -4.16 -8.29
C ALA A 109 -8.72 -3.64 -7.77
N LYS A 110 -9.84 -4.20 -8.24
CA LYS A 110 -11.19 -3.89 -7.71
C LYS A 110 -11.30 -4.25 -6.23
N LYS A 111 -10.76 -5.40 -5.82
CA LYS A 111 -10.69 -5.80 -4.40
C LYS A 111 -9.91 -4.79 -3.55
N ASP A 112 -8.76 -4.30 -4.03
CA ASP A 112 -7.99 -3.29 -3.29
C ASP A 112 -8.76 -1.97 -3.13
N ILE A 113 -9.43 -1.50 -4.20
CA ILE A 113 -10.25 -0.28 -4.15
C ILE A 113 -11.40 -0.45 -3.15
N ASN A 114 -12.07 -1.60 -3.15
CA ASN A 114 -13.13 -1.89 -2.19
C ASN A 114 -12.60 -1.92 -0.74
N GLN A 115 -11.42 -2.50 -0.51
CA GLN A 115 -10.79 -2.51 0.81
C GLN A 115 -10.42 -1.09 1.27
N ALA A 116 -9.83 -0.28 0.39
CA ALA A 116 -9.55 1.12 0.69
C ALA A 116 -10.83 1.88 1.01
N GLY A 117 -11.87 1.74 0.17
CA GLY A 117 -13.14 2.40 0.36
C GLY A 117 -13.85 2.03 1.66
N ALA A 118 -13.85 0.74 2.02
CA ALA A 118 -14.42 0.28 3.29
C ALA A 118 -13.72 0.93 4.50
N LEU A 119 -12.39 1.05 4.46
CA LEU A 119 -11.63 1.72 5.52
C LEU A 119 -11.94 3.23 5.56
N ILE A 120 -11.98 3.90 4.41
CA ILE A 120 -12.33 5.32 4.32
C ILE A 120 -13.71 5.58 4.95
N GLN A 121 -14.70 4.76 4.60
CA GLN A 121 -16.05 4.85 5.17
C GLN A 121 -16.05 4.59 6.68
N ALA A 122 -15.26 3.60 7.15
CA ALA A 122 -15.14 3.30 8.57
C ALA A 122 -14.52 4.47 9.36
N PHE A 123 -13.43 5.07 8.86
CA PHE A 123 -12.82 6.26 9.47
C PHE A 123 -13.79 7.44 9.55
N ASN A 124 -14.57 7.66 8.48
CA ASN A 124 -15.60 8.68 8.47
C ASN A 124 -16.69 8.40 9.50
N ALA A 125 -17.16 7.15 9.61
CA ALA A 125 -18.19 6.75 10.57
C ALA A 125 -17.76 6.97 12.03
N VAL A 126 -16.47 6.77 12.34
CA VAL A 126 -15.91 6.98 13.69
C VAL A 126 -15.32 8.38 13.91
N LYS A 127 -15.55 9.33 13.00
CA LYS A 127 -15.05 10.72 13.07
C LYS A 127 -13.53 10.82 13.22
N ARG A 128 -12.79 9.96 12.52
CA ARG A 128 -11.32 9.93 12.48
C ARG A 128 -10.79 10.17 11.06
N SER A 129 -11.54 10.92 10.24
CA SER A 129 -11.18 11.18 8.85
C SER A 129 -9.85 11.94 8.71
N SER A 130 -9.47 12.75 9.70
CA SER A 130 -8.19 13.46 9.74
C SER A 130 -6.99 12.52 9.85
N ASP A 131 -7.07 11.41 10.59
CA ASP A 131 -5.99 10.42 10.68
C ASP A 131 -5.66 9.84 9.30
N LEU A 132 -6.70 9.50 8.54
CA LEU A 132 -6.58 9.11 7.14
C LEU A 132 -6.00 10.24 6.27
N GLY A 133 -6.41 11.48 6.55
CA GLY A 133 -5.90 12.68 5.87
C GLY A 133 -4.39 12.85 6.03
N PHE A 134 -3.86 12.73 7.25
CA PHE A 134 -2.41 12.79 7.52
C PHE A 134 -1.65 11.69 6.77
N ALA A 135 -2.17 10.45 6.79
CA ALA A 135 -1.57 9.35 6.06
C ALA A 135 -1.52 9.61 4.54
N TRP A 136 -2.56 10.23 3.96
CA TRP A 136 -2.58 10.65 2.56
C TRP A 136 -1.57 11.77 2.29
N MET A 137 -1.53 12.81 3.12
CA MET A 137 -0.61 13.95 2.97
C MET A 137 0.84 13.49 2.94
N GLU A 138 1.25 12.65 3.89
CA GLU A 138 2.61 12.08 3.90
C GLU A 138 2.90 11.29 2.61
N ALA A 139 1.96 10.43 2.19
CA ALA A 139 2.13 9.66 0.97
C ALA A 139 2.21 10.55 -0.28
N TRP A 140 1.49 11.67 -0.31
CA TRP A 140 1.50 12.66 -1.38
C TRP A 140 2.82 13.44 -1.45
N GLU A 141 3.44 13.70 -0.31
CA GLU A 141 4.72 14.41 -0.19
C GLU A 141 5.91 13.56 -0.65
N ARG A 142 5.78 12.22 -0.70
CA ARG A 142 6.82 11.29 -1.19
C ARG A 142 7.15 11.39 -2.69
N GLY A 143 6.52 12.33 -3.42
CA GLY A 143 6.94 12.77 -4.75
C GLY A 143 6.01 12.38 -5.90
N ALA A 144 6.32 12.86 -7.11
CA ALA A 144 5.41 12.81 -8.27
C ALA A 144 4.91 11.40 -8.62
N ARG A 145 5.78 10.38 -8.51
CA ARG A 145 5.43 8.97 -8.76
C ARG A 145 4.39 8.42 -7.76
N TRP A 146 4.37 8.94 -6.53
CA TRP A 146 3.37 8.59 -5.51
C TRP A 146 2.06 9.32 -5.78
N ARG A 147 2.11 10.64 -5.99
CA ARG A 147 0.95 11.48 -6.32
C ARG A 147 0.14 10.91 -7.49
N ARG A 148 0.82 10.49 -8.56
CA ARG A 148 0.16 9.86 -9.72
C ARG A 148 -0.57 8.56 -9.35
N ARG A 149 0.07 7.66 -8.59
CA ARG A 149 -0.53 6.38 -8.21
C ARG A 149 -1.69 6.56 -7.23
N LEU A 150 -1.51 7.43 -6.23
CA LEU A 150 -2.58 7.83 -5.30
C LEU A 150 -3.77 8.39 -6.04
N GLY A 151 -3.53 9.34 -6.95
CA GLY A 151 -4.58 9.97 -7.73
C GLY A 151 -5.34 8.97 -8.61
N VAL A 152 -4.62 8.14 -9.39
CA VAL A 152 -5.26 7.07 -10.20
C VAL A 152 -6.07 6.11 -9.33
N GLY A 153 -5.57 5.74 -8.15
CA GLY A 153 -6.30 4.90 -7.21
C GLY A 153 -7.57 5.57 -6.69
N ALA A 154 -7.47 6.81 -6.23
CA ALA A 154 -8.59 7.57 -5.66
C ALA A 154 -9.69 7.87 -6.68
N LEU A 155 -9.36 8.11 -7.94
CA LEU A 155 -10.35 8.32 -9.02
C LEU A 155 -11.28 7.11 -9.21
N ARG A 156 -10.86 5.92 -8.77
CA ARG A 156 -11.63 4.67 -8.88
C ARG A 156 -12.56 4.41 -7.70
N LEU A 157 -12.53 5.24 -6.66
CA LEU A 157 -13.48 5.16 -5.55
C LEU A 157 -14.90 5.56 -6.03
N SER A 158 -15.94 5.23 -5.27
CA SER A 158 -17.26 5.87 -5.47
C SER A 158 -17.17 7.36 -5.16
N ASP A 159 -18.12 8.16 -5.67
CA ASP A 159 -18.12 9.60 -5.43
C ASP A 159 -18.25 9.93 -3.94
N ASP A 160 -19.17 9.29 -3.23
CA ASP A 160 -19.33 9.44 -1.78
C ASP A 160 -18.03 9.14 -1.01
N THR A 161 -17.37 8.04 -1.37
CA THR A 161 -16.13 7.62 -0.70
C THR A 161 -14.98 8.57 -1.02
N PHE A 162 -14.92 9.08 -2.25
CA PHE A 162 -13.97 10.09 -2.65
C PHE A 162 -14.17 11.39 -1.87
N GLU A 163 -15.41 11.84 -1.70
CA GLU A 163 -15.73 13.03 -0.89
C GLU A 163 -15.34 12.85 0.58
N MET A 164 -15.58 11.67 1.17
CA MET A 164 -15.14 11.36 2.53
C MET A 164 -13.62 11.47 2.68
N LEU A 165 -12.86 10.93 1.72
CA LEU A 165 -11.41 11.06 1.68
C LEU A 165 -10.98 12.53 1.54
N ALA A 166 -11.60 13.27 0.62
CA ALA A 166 -11.29 14.68 0.39
C ALA A 166 -11.54 15.54 1.63
N LYS A 167 -12.65 15.31 2.34
CA LYS A 167 -12.97 15.98 3.62
C LYS A 167 -11.92 15.66 4.69
N GLY A 168 -11.53 14.39 4.83
CA GLY A 168 -10.49 13.97 5.79
C GLY A 168 -9.13 14.63 5.52
N VAL A 169 -8.73 14.72 4.25
CA VAL A 169 -7.49 15.40 3.85
C VAL A 169 -7.57 16.90 4.09
N ALA A 170 -8.70 17.55 3.79
CA ALA A 170 -8.88 18.97 4.07
C ALA A 170 -8.84 19.29 5.57
N GLU A 171 -9.43 18.42 6.41
CA GLU A 171 -9.38 18.54 7.86
C GLU A 171 -7.95 18.36 8.39
N ALA A 172 -7.24 17.33 7.93
CA ALA A 172 -5.84 17.10 8.30
C ALA A 172 -4.93 18.27 7.89
N ALA A 173 -5.07 18.78 6.66
CA ALA A 173 -4.31 19.92 6.18
C ALA A 173 -4.55 21.17 7.05
N LYS A 174 -5.81 21.43 7.42
CA LYS A 174 -6.15 22.51 8.35
C LYS A 174 -5.49 22.33 9.71
N LEU A 175 -5.47 21.11 10.26
CA LEU A 175 -4.81 20.82 11.54
C LEU A 175 -3.28 20.97 11.46
N ASP A 176 -2.68 20.66 10.32
CA ASP A 176 -1.23 20.82 10.05
C ASP A 176 -0.84 22.26 9.67
N GLY A 177 -1.81 23.17 9.54
CA GLY A 177 -1.57 24.55 9.10
C GLY A 177 -1.15 24.67 7.63
N LYS A 178 -1.49 23.69 6.79
CA LYS A 178 -1.15 23.63 5.37
C LYS A 178 -2.38 23.82 4.47
N PRO A 179 -2.22 24.39 3.27
CA PRO A 179 -3.34 24.57 2.34
C PRO A 179 -3.78 23.23 1.71
N ALA A 180 -5.07 22.92 1.77
CA ALA A 180 -5.62 21.65 1.30
C ALA A 180 -5.42 21.44 -0.22
N GLU A 181 -5.30 22.53 -0.98
CA GLU A 181 -5.07 22.57 -2.42
C GLU A 181 -3.74 21.92 -2.82
N GLU A 182 -2.78 21.81 -1.91
CA GLU A 182 -1.50 21.15 -2.19
C GLU A 182 -1.65 19.62 -2.32
N TYR A 183 -2.71 19.05 -1.73
CA TYR A 183 -2.90 17.59 -1.59
C TYR A 183 -3.83 16.96 -2.62
N GLY A 184 -4.18 17.72 -3.66
CA GLY A 184 -4.71 17.20 -4.93
C GLY A 184 -6.18 16.76 -4.94
N LEU A 185 -6.89 16.83 -3.81
CA LEU A 185 -8.30 16.42 -3.70
C LEU A 185 -9.30 17.58 -3.81
N THR A 186 -8.81 18.83 -3.91
CA THR A 186 -9.66 20.00 -4.15
C THR A 186 -10.20 20.01 -5.58
N GLY A 187 -11.46 20.42 -5.77
CA GLY A 187 -12.11 20.44 -7.09
C GLY A 187 -12.65 19.08 -7.54
N GLY A 188 -12.85 18.14 -6.59
CA GLY A 188 -13.44 16.84 -6.88
C GLY A 188 -12.56 15.94 -7.73
N LYS A 189 -13.17 14.90 -8.32
CA LYS A 189 -12.47 13.96 -9.20
C LYS A 189 -11.93 14.62 -10.46
N GLU A 190 -12.62 15.62 -11.00
CA GLU A 190 -12.17 16.37 -12.18
C GLU A 190 -10.87 17.15 -11.88
N GLY A 191 -10.83 17.86 -10.75
CA GLY A 191 -9.63 18.56 -10.29
C GLY A 191 -8.44 17.61 -10.07
N LEU A 192 -8.69 16.44 -9.48
CA LEU A 192 -7.65 15.42 -9.31
C LEU A 192 -7.18 14.86 -10.66
N LEU A 193 -8.10 14.55 -11.58
CA LEU A 193 -7.77 14.02 -12.90
C LEU A 193 -6.88 14.98 -13.69
N ALA A 194 -7.16 16.28 -13.64
CA ALA A 194 -6.32 17.30 -14.27
C ALA A 194 -4.88 17.25 -13.74
N ARG A 195 -4.70 17.19 -12.41
CA ARG A 195 -3.37 17.13 -11.77
C ARG A 195 -2.59 15.85 -12.09
N VAL A 196 -3.28 14.72 -12.13
CA VAL A 196 -2.66 13.41 -12.43
C VAL A 196 -2.25 13.30 -13.90
N SER A 197 -2.98 13.97 -14.81
CA SER A 197 -2.74 13.90 -16.26
C SER A 197 -1.60 14.81 -16.72
N ILE A 198 -1.34 15.92 -16.03
CA ILE A 198 -0.28 16.89 -16.38
C ILE A 198 1.13 16.35 -16.05
N ALA A 199 1.26 15.42 -15.10
CA ALA A 199 2.54 14.84 -14.70
C ALA A 199 3.03 13.77 -15.71
N LYS A 200 3.45 14.18 -16.90
CA LYS A 200 4.33 13.38 -17.76
C LYS A 200 5.69 13.28 -17.05
N PRO A 201 6.31 12.10 -16.89
CA PRO A 201 7.66 12.05 -16.35
C PRO A 201 8.58 12.73 -17.36
N THR A 202 9.17 13.86 -17.00
CA THR A 202 10.39 14.32 -17.64
C THR A 202 11.43 13.25 -17.36
N ALA A 203 11.66 12.38 -18.34
CA ALA A 203 12.89 11.63 -18.40
C ALA A 203 14.00 12.69 -18.52
N SER A 204 14.72 12.92 -17.43
CA SER A 204 16.04 13.53 -17.50
C SER A 204 17.02 12.36 -17.69
N PRO A 205 17.62 12.21 -18.88
CA PRO A 205 18.78 11.33 -19.04
C PRO A 205 20.00 12.15 -18.67
N THR A 206 20.76 11.75 -17.65
CA THR A 206 22.15 12.22 -17.50
C THR A 206 22.88 11.43 -16.42
N PRO A 207 24.22 11.32 -16.54
CA PRO A 207 24.98 10.59 -17.56
C PRO A 207 25.61 9.30 -16.99
#